data_AF-A0A940V9A3-F1
#
_entry.id   AF-A0A940V9A3-F1
#
_cell.length_a   1.000
_cell.length_b   1.000
_cell.length_c   1.000
_cell.angle_alpha   90.00
_cell.angle_beta   90.00
_cell.angle_gamma   90.00
#
_symmetry.space_group_name_H-M   'P 1'
#
loop_
_entity.id
_entity.type
_entity.pdbx_description
1 polymer ?
#
loop_
_entity_poly.entity_id
_entity_poly.type
_entity_poly.pdbx_seq_one_letter_code
_entity_poly.pdbx_strand_id
1 'polypeptide(L)'
;MGQNNVPMLGCENAWIAAGALIAALKNEGTAQVSDEQVIEVLNRTRKQAIGGYCGLTGVCGVAPAIGACFSVILGAACPKDRETAVTMRVVARVVDTIANETGPCCCKNFVRKSLAEALKLAKEYLGISLVMPSEKIVCKYVERHPHGCRKEKCSYFS
;
A
#
# COMPACT_ATOMS: atom_id res chain seq x y z
N MET A 1 0.52 6.06 -20.83
CA MET A 1 1.92 5.61 -20.62
C MET A 1 1.91 4.26 -19.90
N GLY A 2 2.28 3.17 -20.58
CA GLY A 2 2.54 1.90 -19.91
C GLY A 2 3.94 1.94 -19.32
N GLN A 3 4.06 1.96 -17.98
CA GLN A 3 5.38 1.96 -17.36
C GLN A 3 6.00 0.57 -17.46
N ASN A 4 6.88 0.37 -18.44
CA ASN A 4 7.56 -0.91 -18.65
C ASN A 4 8.67 -1.18 -17.63
N ASN A 5 9.15 -0.15 -16.93
CA ASN A 5 10.29 -0.23 -16.01
C ASN A 5 9.93 -0.72 -14.60
N VAL A 6 8.63 -0.82 -14.26
CA VAL A 6 8.19 -1.38 -12.98
C VAL A 6 7.72 -2.82 -13.19
N PRO A 7 8.31 -3.82 -12.51
CA PRO A 7 7.94 -5.20 -12.68
C PRO A 7 6.48 -5.45 -12.26
N MET A 8 5.87 -6.49 -12.84
CA MET A 8 4.48 -6.88 -12.48
C MET A 8 4.40 -7.41 -11.05
N LEU A 9 5.43 -8.12 -10.62
CA LEU A 9 5.60 -8.72 -9.31
C LEU A 9 6.93 -8.24 -8.77
N GLY A 10 6.95 -7.74 -7.53
CA GLY A 10 8.18 -7.24 -6.94
C GLY A 10 7.94 -6.20 -5.86
N CYS A 11 8.94 -6.03 -5.00
CA CYS A 11 8.90 -5.16 -3.82
C CYS A 11 8.91 -3.66 -4.18
N GLU A 12 9.26 -3.32 -5.41
CA GLU A 12 9.13 -1.97 -5.98
C GLU A 12 7.68 -1.48 -5.88
N ASN A 13 6.71 -2.38 -6.01
CA ASN A 13 5.29 -2.05 -5.85
C ASN A 13 4.96 -1.63 -4.39
N ALA A 14 5.64 -2.19 -3.39
CA ALA A 14 5.48 -1.79 -2.00
C ALA A 14 6.06 -0.38 -1.76
N TRP A 15 7.21 -0.06 -2.36
CA TRP A 15 7.79 1.29 -2.32
C TRP A 15 6.88 2.31 -2.98
N ILE A 16 6.32 1.97 -4.14
CA ILE A 16 5.35 2.83 -4.84
C ILE A 16 4.13 3.09 -3.94
N ALA A 17 3.61 2.07 -3.25
CA ALA A 17 2.48 2.24 -2.33
C ALA A 17 2.83 3.17 -1.16
N ALA A 18 3.95 2.92 -0.47
CA ALA A 18 4.40 3.75 0.64
C ALA A 18 4.63 5.20 0.21
N GLY A 19 5.43 5.39 -0.85
CA GLY A 19 5.78 6.71 -1.38
C GLY A 19 4.56 7.50 -1.84
N ALA A 20 3.64 6.86 -2.57
CA ALA A 20 2.41 7.52 -3.02
C ALA A 20 1.53 7.96 -1.84
N LEU A 21 1.35 7.08 -0.83
CA LEU A 21 0.52 7.40 0.31
C LEU A 21 1.13 8.51 1.18
N ILE A 22 2.40 8.40 1.55
CA ILE A 22 3.03 9.39 2.44
C ILE A 22 3.17 10.74 1.75
N ALA A 23 3.44 10.78 0.44
CA ALA A 23 3.46 12.02 -0.33
C ALA A 23 2.06 12.66 -0.41
N ALA A 24 1.00 11.85 -0.61
CA ALA A 24 -0.36 12.37 -0.61
C ALA A 24 -0.76 12.95 0.75
N LEU A 25 -0.41 12.28 1.85
CA LEU A 25 -0.65 12.77 3.22
C LEU A 25 0.15 14.03 3.53
N LYS A 26 1.40 14.12 3.06
CA LYS A 26 2.22 15.33 3.15
C LYS A 26 1.59 16.50 2.39
N ASN A 27 1.17 16.26 1.15
CA ASN A 27 0.62 17.28 0.26
C ASN A 27 -0.78 17.77 0.70
N GLU A 28 -1.56 16.93 1.38
CA GLU A 28 -2.84 17.36 1.96
C GLU A 28 -2.63 18.33 3.13
N GLY A 29 -1.57 18.14 3.92
CA GLY A 29 -1.04 19.14 4.85
C GLY A 29 -1.57 19.07 6.29
N THR A 30 -2.67 18.37 6.57
CA THR A 30 -3.23 18.30 7.94
C THR A 30 -2.29 17.54 8.90
N ALA A 31 -1.62 16.49 8.43
CA ALA A 31 -0.67 15.70 9.24
C ALA A 31 0.70 16.37 9.45
N GLN A 32 1.01 17.48 8.77
CA GLN A 32 2.32 18.16 8.85
C GLN A 32 3.52 17.20 8.68
N VAL A 33 3.44 16.30 7.70
CA VAL A 33 4.47 15.26 7.47
C VAL A 33 5.79 15.90 7.02
N SER A 34 6.88 15.66 7.75
CA SER A 34 8.21 16.17 7.43
C SER A 34 8.91 15.34 6.34
N ASP A 35 9.97 15.89 5.73
CA ASP A 35 10.80 15.15 4.77
C ASP A 35 11.53 13.97 5.43
N GLU A 36 11.95 14.11 6.68
CA GLU A 36 12.56 13.04 7.46
C GLU A 36 11.57 11.89 7.69
N GLN A 37 10.30 12.20 7.93
CA GLN A 37 9.25 11.18 8.05
C GLN A 37 9.01 10.45 6.73
N VAL A 38 9.02 11.15 5.59
CA VAL A 38 8.95 10.53 4.26
C VAL A 38 10.12 9.57 4.03
N ILE A 39 11.34 10.03 4.32
CA ILE A 39 12.56 9.22 4.20
C ILE A 39 12.48 7.99 5.11
N GLU A 40 12.02 8.15 6.35
CA GLU A 40 11.90 7.04 7.31
C GLU A 40 10.89 5.99 6.87
N VAL A 41 9.73 6.40 6.32
CA VAL A 41 8.75 5.47 5.73
C VAL A 41 9.38 4.63 4.61
N LEU A 42 10.13 5.26 3.72
CA LEU A 42 10.80 4.57 2.61
C LEU A 42 11.92 3.66 3.13
N ASN A 43 12.69 4.09 4.13
CA ASN A 43 13.72 3.27 4.77
C ASN A 43 13.12 2.04 5.46
N ARG A 44 12.00 2.17 6.18
CA ARG A 44 11.28 1.04 6.77
C ARG A 44 10.77 0.08 5.71
N THR A 45 10.20 0.61 4.63
CA THR A 45 9.72 -0.19 3.50
C THR A 45 10.86 -0.96 2.83
N ARG A 46 12.04 -0.33 2.68
CA ARG A 46 13.27 -0.96 2.17
C ARG A 46 13.70 -2.16 3.00
N LYS A 47 13.63 -2.07 4.33
CA LYS A 47 14.00 -3.19 5.23
C LYS A 47 13.15 -4.45 4.99
N GLN A 48 11.95 -4.28 4.42
CA GLN A 48 11.03 -5.37 4.09
C GLN A 48 11.08 -5.77 2.61
N ALA A 49 11.92 -5.13 1.79
CA ALA A 49 11.95 -5.36 0.34
C ALA A 49 12.80 -6.58 -0.05
N ILE A 50 12.39 -7.76 0.41
CA ILE A 50 13.04 -9.04 0.10
C ILE A 50 12.31 -9.71 -1.08
N GLY A 51 13.03 -10.20 -2.09
CA GLY A 51 12.42 -10.89 -3.23
C GLY A 51 11.50 -12.03 -2.79
N GLY A 52 10.29 -12.09 -3.35
CA GLY A 52 9.30 -13.10 -2.94
C GLY A 52 8.76 -12.91 -1.51
N TYR A 53 8.80 -11.70 -0.96
CA TYR A 53 8.41 -11.39 0.43
C TYR A 53 7.13 -12.08 0.91
N CYS A 54 6.07 -12.11 0.09
CA CYS A 54 4.82 -12.79 0.45
C CYS A 54 4.97 -14.31 0.60
N GLY A 55 5.74 -14.96 -0.27
CA GLY A 55 6.02 -16.38 -0.16
C GLY A 55 6.97 -16.70 0.99
N LEU A 56 7.89 -15.79 1.32
CA LEU A 56 8.85 -15.96 2.40
C LEU A 56 8.23 -15.74 3.79
N THR A 57 7.39 -14.73 3.94
CA THR A 57 6.91 -14.24 5.24
C THR A 57 5.43 -14.50 5.50
N GLY A 58 4.68 -14.94 4.49
CA GLY A 58 3.22 -15.09 4.57
C GLY A 58 2.45 -13.77 4.46
N VAL A 59 3.12 -12.62 4.37
CA VAL A 59 2.49 -11.29 4.29
C VAL A 59 2.94 -10.55 3.04
N CYS A 60 2.03 -9.93 2.30
CA CYS A 60 2.43 -9.10 1.16
C CYS A 60 3.19 -7.84 1.61
N GLY A 61 4.30 -7.51 0.94
CA GLY A 61 5.13 -6.34 1.28
C GLY A 61 4.41 -4.99 1.19
N VAL A 62 3.26 -4.91 0.50
CA VAL A 62 2.41 -3.71 0.51
C VAL A 62 1.80 -3.46 1.89
N ALA A 63 1.49 -4.50 2.67
CA ALA A 63 0.90 -4.35 4.00
C ALA A 63 1.83 -3.63 4.99
N PRO A 64 3.10 -4.05 5.21
CA PRO A 64 4.02 -3.30 6.06
C PRO A 64 4.41 -1.95 5.46
N ALA A 65 4.33 -1.76 4.14
CA ALA A 65 4.56 -0.45 3.51
C ALA A 65 3.47 0.57 3.91
N ILE A 66 2.19 0.19 3.86
CA ILE A 66 1.09 1.03 4.36
C ILE A 66 1.21 1.21 5.88
N GLY A 67 1.50 0.13 6.61
CA GLY A 67 1.72 0.18 8.06
C GLY A 67 2.83 1.16 8.46
N ALA A 68 3.92 1.24 7.69
CA ALA A 68 5.00 2.18 7.94
C ALA A 68 4.53 3.64 7.87
N CYS A 69 3.67 3.99 6.90
CA CYS A 69 3.10 5.35 6.81
C CYS A 69 2.33 5.71 8.09
N PHE A 70 1.39 4.85 8.51
CA PHE A 70 0.60 5.10 9.72
C PHE A 70 1.46 5.08 10.99
N SER A 71 2.40 4.15 11.09
CA SER A 71 3.31 4.05 12.22
C SER A 71 4.13 5.32 12.42
N VAL A 72 4.68 5.89 11.33
CA VAL A 72 5.48 7.12 11.38
C VAL A 72 4.63 8.34 11.72
N ILE A 73 3.43 8.47 11.14
CA ILE A 73 2.54 9.61 11.41
C ILE A 73 2.00 9.56 12.85
N LEU A 74 1.57 8.39 13.31
CA LEU A 74 1.02 8.21 14.66
C LEU A 74 2.11 8.20 15.74
N GLY A 75 3.38 8.02 15.38
CA GLY A 75 4.45 7.82 16.35
C GLY A 75 4.36 6.48 17.09
N ALA A 76 3.86 5.43 16.41
CA ALA A 76 3.76 4.09 16.98
C ALA A 76 5.14 3.49 17.27
N ALA A 77 5.29 2.92 18.47
CA ALA A 77 6.53 2.32 18.95
C ALA A 77 6.22 1.30 20.07
N CYS A 78 7.16 0.40 20.39
CA CYS A 78 6.97 -0.63 21.41
C CYS A 78 6.35 -0.15 22.74
N PRO A 79 6.73 1.01 23.33
CA PRO A 79 6.13 1.48 24.58
C PRO A 79 4.78 2.21 24.42
N LYS A 80 4.24 2.31 23.20
CA LYS A 80 3.00 3.03 22.89
C LYS A 80 1.85 2.04 22.70
N ASP A 81 0.77 2.23 23.45
CA ASP A 81 -0.40 1.33 23.40
C ASP A 81 -1.31 1.66 22.21
N ARG A 82 -1.90 2.86 22.22
CA ARG A 82 -2.97 3.24 21.28
C ARG A 82 -2.44 3.34 19.85
N GLU A 83 -1.32 4.01 19.65
CA GLU A 83 -0.71 4.25 18.34
C GLU A 83 -0.30 2.92 17.68
N THR A 84 0.27 2.01 18.46
CA THR A 84 0.66 0.68 17.99
C THR A 84 -0.55 -0.18 17.68
N ALA A 85 -1.56 -0.18 18.55
CA ALA A 85 -2.80 -0.93 18.31
C ALA A 85 -3.53 -0.45 17.05
N VAL A 86 -3.64 0.87 16.85
CA VAL A 86 -4.22 1.47 15.63
C VAL A 86 -3.43 1.05 14.39
N THR A 87 -2.10 1.16 14.43
CA THR A 87 -1.24 0.75 13.32
C THR A 87 -1.42 -0.73 12.97
N MET A 88 -1.50 -1.61 13.97
CA MET A 88 -1.74 -3.04 13.74
C MET A 88 -3.13 -3.31 13.15
N ARG A 89 -4.18 -2.59 13.58
CA ARG A 89 -5.52 -2.69 12.98
C ARG A 89 -5.57 -2.22 11.53
N VAL A 90 -4.86 -1.13 11.21
CA VAL A 90 -4.65 -0.66 9.84
C VAL A 90 -4.03 -1.76 8.98
N VAL A 91 -2.93 -2.36 9.45
CA VAL A 91 -2.26 -3.44 8.72
C VAL A 91 -3.17 -4.66 8.55
N ALA A 92 -3.92 -5.05 9.59
CA ALA A 92 -4.85 -6.17 9.52
C ALA A 92 -5.92 -5.98 8.43
N ARG A 93 -6.51 -4.78 8.33
CA ARG A 93 -7.50 -4.45 7.29
C ARG A 93 -6.89 -4.42 5.88
N VAL A 94 -5.65 -3.96 5.76
CA VAL A 94 -4.92 -4.01 4.48
C VAL A 94 -4.64 -5.45 4.08
N VAL A 95 -4.22 -6.31 5.02
CA VAL A 95 -4.02 -7.74 4.77
C VAL A 95 -5.31 -8.42 4.31
N ASP A 96 -6.43 -8.16 4.98
CA ASP A 96 -7.74 -8.70 4.58
C ASP A 96 -8.16 -8.21 3.18
N THR A 97 -7.95 -6.92 2.90
CA THR A 97 -8.17 -6.35 1.57
C THR A 97 -7.33 -7.04 0.50
N ILE A 98 -6.07 -7.36 0.78
CA ILE A 98 -5.18 -8.10 -0.12
C ILE A 98 -5.62 -9.55 -0.27
N ALA A 99 -6.03 -10.22 0.82
CA ALA A 99 -6.44 -11.62 0.82
C ALA A 99 -7.63 -11.86 -0.14
N ASN A 100 -8.60 -10.95 -0.14
CA ASN A 100 -9.75 -10.94 -1.05
C ASN A 100 -9.39 -10.75 -2.53
N GLU A 101 -8.14 -10.39 -2.82
CA GLU A 101 -7.64 -10.04 -4.15
C GLU A 101 -6.64 -11.08 -4.69
N THR A 102 -6.44 -12.17 -3.97
CA THR A 102 -5.53 -13.26 -4.35
C THR A 102 -6.08 -14.12 -5.49
N GLY A 103 -5.19 -14.89 -6.14
CA GLY A 103 -5.55 -15.93 -7.12
C GLY A 103 -5.88 -15.47 -8.54
N PRO A 104 -4.89 -15.42 -9.48
CA PRO A 104 -3.44 -15.38 -9.22
C PRO A 104 -2.96 -14.02 -8.68
N CYS A 105 -1.82 -13.99 -7.96
CA CYS A 105 -1.33 -12.80 -7.27
C CYS A 105 -1.02 -11.62 -8.22
N CYS A 106 -1.40 -10.40 -7.83
CA CYS A 106 -1.10 -9.22 -8.63
C CYS A 106 -0.66 -8.06 -7.74
N CYS A 107 0.65 -7.77 -7.70
CA CYS A 107 1.18 -6.68 -6.88
C CYS A 107 0.56 -5.33 -7.27
N LYS A 108 0.28 -5.08 -8.56
CA LYS A 108 -0.37 -3.84 -9.00
C LYS A 108 -1.82 -3.72 -8.50
N ASN A 109 -2.55 -4.84 -8.43
CA ASN A 109 -3.89 -4.87 -7.85
C ASN A 109 -3.82 -4.62 -6.33
N PHE A 110 -2.91 -5.32 -5.64
CA PHE A 110 -2.69 -5.15 -4.21
C PHE A 110 -2.36 -3.71 -3.85
N VAL A 111 -1.49 -3.03 -4.60
CA VAL A 111 -1.21 -1.60 -4.40
C VAL A 111 -2.47 -0.76 -4.50
N ARG A 112 -3.24 -0.88 -5.59
CA ARG A 112 -4.44 -0.04 -5.80
C ARG A 112 -5.50 -0.27 -4.72
N LYS A 113 -5.78 -1.53 -4.38
CA LYS A 113 -6.76 -1.89 -3.35
C LYS A 113 -6.30 -1.45 -1.97
N SER A 114 -5.01 -1.62 -1.65
CA SER A 114 -4.45 -1.19 -0.37
C SER A 114 -4.43 0.32 -0.23
N LEU A 115 -4.15 1.07 -1.29
CA LEU A 115 -4.24 2.53 -1.27
C LEU A 115 -5.69 2.99 -1.08
N ALA A 116 -6.65 2.40 -1.81
CA ALA A 116 -8.06 2.71 -1.63
C ALA A 116 -8.55 2.45 -0.19
N GLU A 117 -8.10 1.34 0.43
CA GLU A 117 -8.39 1.07 1.84
C GLU A 117 -7.65 2.03 2.78
N ALA A 118 -6.39 2.34 2.51
CA ALA A 118 -5.60 3.30 3.28
C ALA A 118 -6.22 4.70 3.30
N LEU A 119 -6.91 5.12 2.24
CA LEU A 119 -7.64 6.38 2.20
C LEU A 119 -8.81 6.40 3.20
N LYS A 120 -9.56 5.30 3.30
CA LYS A 120 -10.62 5.17 4.33
C LYS A 120 -10.02 5.18 5.72
N LEU A 121 -8.91 4.47 5.91
CA LEU A 121 -8.21 4.37 7.18
C LEU A 121 -7.59 5.71 7.61
N ALA A 122 -7.09 6.51 6.67
CA ALA A 122 -6.58 7.85 6.94
C ALA A 122 -7.71 8.75 7.45
N LYS A 123 -8.91 8.66 6.85
CA LYS A 123 -10.09 9.38 7.34
C LYS A 123 -10.50 8.93 8.74
N GLU A 124 -10.52 7.62 8.98
CA GLU A 124 -10.96 7.03 10.24
C GLU A 124 -9.99 7.30 11.40
N TYR A 125 -8.68 7.14 11.20
CA TYR A 125 -7.70 7.19 12.28
C TYR A 125 -6.91 8.48 12.35
N LEU A 126 -6.78 9.22 11.24
CA LEU A 126 -6.02 10.48 11.18
C LEU A 126 -6.94 11.69 10.99
N GLY A 127 -8.23 11.49 10.68
CA GLY A 127 -9.15 12.56 10.32
C GLY A 127 -8.87 13.18 8.95
N ILE A 128 -8.02 12.55 8.13
CA ILE A 128 -7.54 13.11 6.85
C ILE A 128 -8.33 12.55 5.69
N SER A 129 -8.90 13.43 4.86
CA SER A 129 -9.67 13.03 3.67
C SER A 129 -8.86 13.30 2.41
N LEU A 130 -8.32 12.24 1.81
CA LEU A 130 -7.66 12.33 0.50
C LEU A 130 -8.68 12.06 -0.62
N VAL A 131 -8.44 12.69 -1.78
CA VAL A 131 -9.31 12.56 -2.95
C VAL A 131 -9.14 11.18 -3.59
N MET A 132 -10.26 10.48 -3.76
CA MET A 132 -10.32 9.27 -4.59
C MET A 132 -10.48 9.67 -6.06
N PRO A 133 -9.89 8.92 -7.01
CA PRO A 133 -10.12 9.14 -8.44
C PRO A 133 -11.61 9.07 -8.76
N SER A 134 -12.14 10.09 -9.44
CA SER A 134 -13.53 10.14 -9.92
C SER A 134 -13.74 9.23 -11.13
N GLU A 135 -12.68 9.00 -11.92
CA GLU A 135 -12.71 8.16 -13.11
C GLU A 135 -12.44 6.68 -12.79
N LYS A 136 -13.07 5.79 -13.56
CA LYS A 136 -12.81 4.35 -13.48
C LYS A 136 -11.38 4.05 -13.90
N ILE A 137 -10.59 3.48 -12.99
CA ILE A 137 -9.24 3.00 -13.29
C ILE A 137 -9.34 1.71 -14.10
N VAL A 138 -8.83 1.71 -15.33
CA VAL A 138 -8.72 0.51 -16.18
C VAL A 138 -7.27 0.03 -16.25
N CYS A 139 -7.04 -1.24 -15.93
CA CYS A 139 -5.73 -1.86 -15.95
C CYS A 139 -5.28 -2.20 -17.37
N LYS A 140 -4.13 -1.68 -17.79
CA LYS A 140 -3.54 -1.93 -19.12
C LYS A 140 -2.41 -2.98 -19.11
N TYR A 141 -2.31 -3.78 -18.05
CA TYR A 141 -1.20 -4.71 -17.79
C TYR A 141 -1.59 -6.19 -17.91
N VAL A 142 -2.75 -6.49 -18.52
CA VAL A 142 -3.31 -7.85 -18.58
C VAL A 142 -2.30 -8.85 -19.17
N GLU A 143 -1.72 -8.52 -20.32
CA GLU A 143 -0.78 -9.38 -21.05
C GLU A 143 0.62 -9.47 -20.43
N ARG A 144 0.94 -8.67 -19.40
CA ARG A 144 2.27 -8.68 -18.76
C ARG A 144 2.38 -9.66 -17.60
N HIS A 145 1.29 -10.31 -17.20
CA HIS A 145 1.28 -11.20 -16.05
C HIS A 145 2.06 -12.51 -16.32
N PRO A 146 3.13 -12.82 -15.56
CA PRO A 146 3.96 -13.99 -15.83
C PRO A 146 3.28 -15.33 -15.52
N HIS A 147 2.28 -15.33 -14.62
CA HIS A 147 1.56 -16.53 -14.18
C HIS A 147 0.04 -16.41 -14.44
N GLY A 148 -0.35 -15.58 -15.41
CA GLY A 148 -1.76 -15.31 -15.73
C GLY A 148 -2.41 -14.16 -14.93
N CYS A 149 -3.43 -13.56 -15.53
CA CYS A 149 -4.21 -12.44 -14.98
C CYS A 149 -5.56 -12.93 -14.41
N ARG A 150 -6.08 -12.21 -13.41
CA ARG A 150 -7.40 -12.46 -12.80
C ARG A 150 -8.59 -12.10 -13.70
N LYS A 151 -8.36 -11.31 -14.75
CA LYS A 151 -9.36 -10.84 -15.72
C LYS A 151 -10.67 -10.41 -15.02
N GLU A 152 -11.80 -11.04 -15.32
CA GLU A 152 -13.14 -10.68 -14.87
C GLU A 152 -13.29 -10.69 -13.33
N LYS A 153 -12.40 -11.38 -12.61
CA LYS A 153 -12.34 -11.38 -11.14
C LYS A 153 -11.65 -10.14 -10.55
N CYS A 154 -11.07 -9.27 -11.37
CA CYS A 154 -10.36 -8.06 -10.96
C CYS A 154 -11.22 -6.83 -11.27
N SER A 155 -11.47 -5.99 -10.27
CA SER A 155 -12.27 -4.75 -10.44
C SER A 155 -11.67 -3.73 -11.42
N TYR A 156 -10.40 -3.90 -11.79
CA TYR A 156 -9.70 -3.04 -12.75
C TYR A 156 -9.65 -3.63 -14.17
N PHE A 157 -10.24 -4.81 -14.40
CA PHE A 157 -10.37 -5.38 -15.73
C PHE A 157 -11.53 -4.71 -16.47
N SER A 158 -11.39 -4.59 -17.79
CA SER A 158 -12.38 -4.00 -18.69
C SER A 158 -12.51 -4.84 -19.93
#